data_AF-A0A0D8BRT2-F1
#
_entry.id   AF-A0A0D8BRT2-F1
#
_cell.length_a   1.000
_cell.length_b   1.000
_cell.length_c   1.000
_cell.angle_alpha   90.00
_cell.angle_beta   90.00
_cell.angle_gamma   90.00
#
_symmetry.space_group_name_H-M   'P 1'
#
loop_
_entity.id
_entity.type
_entity.pdbx_description
1 polymer ?
#
loop_
_entity_poly.entity_id
_entity_poly.type
_entity_poly.pdbx_seq_one_letter_code
_entity_poly.pdbx_strand_id
1 'polypeptide(L)'
;MVAIPVLGGALLRIPMGVLADRWGGKRAGLFGMAVTAMPLVWGWQFADHMSDVYRLGFLLGVGGASFAVALPLASRWYPKEYQGLAMGIAGAGNSGTVLATLFGPRLAEAYGWNAVFGAACCRLPFVRLAGA
;
A
#
# COMPACT_ATOMS: atom_id res chain seq x y z
N MET A 1 8.87 8.44 11.29
CA MET A 1 8.54 7.69 10.05
C MET A 1 7.11 7.17 10.04
N VAL A 2 6.65 6.44 11.07
CA VAL A 2 5.37 5.69 11.05
C VAL A 2 4.13 6.54 10.71
N ALA A 3 4.06 7.80 11.14
CA ALA A 3 2.90 8.67 10.89
C ALA A 3 2.81 9.21 9.44
N ILE A 4 3.92 9.29 8.72
CA ILE A 4 3.98 10.00 7.42
C ILE A 4 3.25 9.24 6.30
N PRO A 5 3.40 7.91 6.16
CA PRO A 5 2.59 7.12 5.23
C PRO A 5 1.10 7.17 5.54
N VAL A 6 0.74 7.22 6.83
CA VAL A 6 -0.66 7.34 7.26
C VAL A 6 -1.24 8.69 6.82
N LEU A 7 -0.49 9.77 7.01
CA LEU A 7 -0.85 11.11 6.53
C LEU A 7 -1.00 11.14 5.00
N GLY A 8 -0.01 10.62 4.27
CA GLY A 8 -0.06 10.54 2.81
C GLY A 8 -1.28 9.74 2.34
N GLY A 9 -1.53 8.58 2.93
CA GLY A 9 -2.69 7.76 2.62
C GLY A 9 -4.02 8.44 2.94
N ALA A 10 -4.13 9.16 4.05
CA ALA A 10 -5.34 9.91 4.41
C ALA A 10 -5.67 10.99 3.37
N LEU A 11 -4.66 11.74 2.91
CA LEU A 11 -4.83 12.75 1.86
C LEU A 11 -5.17 12.12 0.50
N LEU A 12 -4.45 11.06 0.13
CA LEU A 12 -4.59 10.38 -1.16
C LEU A 12 -5.87 9.55 -1.28
N ARG A 13 -6.57 9.27 -0.16
CA ARG A 13 -7.89 8.61 -0.19
C ARG A 13 -8.94 9.42 -0.94
N ILE A 14 -8.90 10.75 -0.87
CA ILE A 14 -9.86 11.61 -1.56
C ILE A 14 -9.73 11.45 -3.09
N PRO A 15 -8.57 11.71 -3.73
CA PRO A 15 -8.43 11.53 -5.17
C PRO A 15 -8.61 10.07 -5.60
N MET A 16 -8.19 9.09 -4.79
CA MET A 16 -8.43 7.68 -5.11
C MET A 16 -9.91 7.29 -5.06
N GLY A 17 -10.67 7.85 -4.12
CA GLY A 17 -12.13 7.66 -4.06
C GLY A 17 -12.81 8.20 -5.31
N VAL A 18 -12.48 9.44 -5.70
CA VAL A 18 -12.98 10.05 -6.94
C VAL A 18 -12.61 9.21 -8.17
N LEU A 19 -11.39 8.68 -8.21
CA LEU A 19 -10.93 7.82 -9.30
C LEU A 19 -11.71 6.50 -9.36
N ALA A 20 -12.03 5.91 -8.21
CA ALA A 20 -12.82 4.69 -8.13
C ALA A 20 -14.29 4.90 -8.49
N ASP A 21 -14.88 6.04 -8.14
CA ASP A 21 -16.23 6.40 -8.55
C ASP A 21 -16.32 6.55 -10.08
N ARG A 22 -15.25 7.05 -10.73
CA ARG A 22 -15.21 7.25 -12.18
C ARG A 22 -14.81 6.01 -12.98
N TRP A 23 -13.82 5.24 -12.53
CA TRP A 23 -13.23 4.13 -13.29
C TRP A 23 -13.64 2.75 -12.77
N GLY A 24 -14.36 2.70 -11.66
CA GLY A 24 -14.73 1.48 -10.95
C GLY A 24 -13.64 1.02 -9.97
N GLY A 25 -14.08 0.44 -8.85
CA GLY A 25 -13.21 0.04 -7.74
C GLY A 25 -12.07 -0.92 -8.12
N LYS A 26 -12.33 -1.87 -9.02
CA LYS A 26 -11.31 -2.83 -9.48
C LYS A 26 -10.14 -2.11 -10.18
N ARG A 27 -10.43 -1.21 -11.13
CA ARG A 27 -9.40 -0.50 -11.90
C ARG A 27 -8.65 0.50 -11.04
N ALA A 28 -9.37 1.24 -10.18
CA ALA A 28 -8.74 2.19 -9.26
C ALA A 28 -7.83 1.49 -8.24
N GLY A 29 -8.25 0.35 -7.68
CA GLY A 29 -7.41 -0.46 -6.79
C GLY A 29 -6.14 -0.98 -7.47
N LEU A 30 -6.26 -1.53 -8.69
CA LEU A 30 -5.12 -1.99 -9.48
C LEU A 30 -4.17 -0.84 -9.86
N PHE A 31 -4.71 0.31 -10.27
CA PHE A 31 -3.93 1.50 -10.58
C PHE A 31 -3.14 1.96 -9.36
N GLY A 32 -3.79 2.06 -8.22
CA GLY A 32 -3.15 2.47 -6.99
C GLY A 32 -2.06 1.49 -6.51
N MET A 33 -2.29 0.17 -6.64
CA MET A 33 -1.24 -0.83 -6.42
C MET A 33 -0.05 -0.66 -7.38
N ALA A 34 -0.30 -0.39 -8.66
CA ALA A 34 0.75 -0.16 -9.64
C ALA A 34 1.56 1.12 -9.33
N VAL A 35 0.89 2.20 -8.93
CA VAL A 35 1.55 3.46 -8.54
C VAL A 35 2.41 3.28 -7.30
N THR A 36 2.01 2.40 -6.38
CA THR A 36 2.80 2.08 -5.16
C THR A 36 4.16 1.44 -5.51
N ALA A 37 4.30 0.84 -6.70
CA ALA A 37 5.57 0.29 -7.16
C ALA A 37 6.65 1.36 -7.40
N MET A 38 6.25 2.57 -7.84
CA MET A 38 7.20 3.64 -8.16
C MET A 38 8.03 4.08 -6.94
N PRO A 39 7.44 4.47 -5.78
CA PRO A 39 8.21 4.83 -4.60
C PRO A 39 8.97 3.63 -4.01
N LEU A 40 8.50 2.40 -4.18
CA LEU A 40 9.24 1.20 -3.74
C LEU A 40 10.56 1.05 -4.51
N VAL A 41 10.50 1.10 -5.84
CA VAL A 41 11.70 1.00 -6.70
C VAL A 41 12.63 2.19 -6.48
N TRP A 42 12.06 3.39 -6.33
CA TRP A 42 12.85 4.58 -6.01
C TRP A 42 13.55 4.42 -4.65
N GLY A 43 12.84 3.99 -3.62
CA GLY A 43 13.41 3.78 -2.29
C GLY A 43 14.46 2.68 -2.23
N TRP A 44 14.45 1.72 -3.15
CA TRP A 44 15.50 0.71 -3.20
C TRP A 44 16.83 1.26 -3.75
N GLN A 45 16.79 2.21 -4.69
CA GLN A 45 17.97 2.73 -5.39
C GLN A 45 18.52 4.04 -4.80
N PHE A 46 17.69 4.86 -4.15
CA PHE A 46 18.06 6.23 -3.78
C PHE A 46 17.71 6.60 -2.33
N ALA A 47 17.42 5.65 -1.44
CA ALA A 47 17.12 5.96 -0.04
C ALA A 47 18.40 6.10 0.80
N ASP A 48 19.26 7.03 0.40
CA ASP A 48 20.57 7.26 1.03
C ASP A 48 20.47 8.24 2.22
N HIS A 49 19.47 9.12 2.22
CA HIS A 49 19.23 10.06 3.32
C HIS A 49 17.86 9.87 3.97
N MET A 50 17.78 10.20 5.27
CA MET A 50 16.53 10.13 6.04
C MET A 50 15.42 11.00 5.43
N SER A 51 15.79 12.11 4.77
CA SER A 51 14.84 12.99 4.09
C SER A 51 14.14 12.32 2.90
N ASP A 52 14.79 11.37 2.24
CA ASP A 52 14.22 10.61 1.13
C ASP A 52 13.26 9.57 1.67
N VAL A 53 13.60 8.91 2.78
CA VAL A 53 12.70 7.97 3.47
C VAL A 53 11.40 8.65 3.94
N TYR A 54 11.44 9.93 4.35
CA TYR A 54 10.21 10.69 4.67
C TYR A 54 9.34 10.93 3.44
N ARG A 55 9.96 11.36 2.32
CA ARG A 55 9.25 11.62 1.05
C ARG A 55 8.65 10.32 0.47
N LEU A 56 9.44 9.25 0.48
CA LEU A 56 9.01 7.92 0.08
C LEU A 56 7.89 7.40 0.98
N GLY A 57 8.00 7.59 2.30
CA GLY A 57 6.94 7.26 3.24
C GLY A 57 5.62 7.93 2.88
N PHE A 58 5.64 9.21 2.53
CA PHE A 58 4.43 9.93 2.11
C PHE A 58 3.84 9.34 0.83
N LEU A 59 4.68 9.10 -0.18
CA LEU A 59 4.27 8.53 -1.47
C LEU A 59 3.73 7.09 -1.33
N LEU A 60 4.31 6.29 -0.43
CA LEU A 60 3.83 4.94 -0.11
C LEU A 60 2.43 4.94 0.52
N GLY A 61 1.96 6.09 0.99
CA GLY A 61 0.57 6.30 1.39
C GLY A 61 -0.45 5.95 0.30
N VAL A 62 -0.06 5.98 -0.99
CA VAL A 62 -0.90 5.52 -2.12
C VAL A 62 -1.40 4.09 -1.88
N GLY A 63 -0.56 3.18 -1.38
CA GLY A 63 -0.97 1.79 -1.14
C GLY A 63 -2.13 1.70 -0.13
N GLY A 64 -2.03 2.47 0.96
CA GLY A 64 -3.08 2.56 1.98
C GLY A 64 -4.36 3.25 1.49
N ALA A 65 -4.22 4.24 0.61
CA ALA A 65 -5.37 4.89 -0.03
C ALA A 65 -6.11 3.94 -0.98
N SER A 66 -5.36 3.18 -1.78
CA SER A 66 -5.88 2.21 -2.74
C SER A 66 -6.65 1.09 -2.05
N PHE A 67 -6.11 0.57 -0.94
CA PHE A 67 -6.76 -0.47 -0.13
C PHE A 67 -8.08 0.00 0.48
N ALA A 68 -8.11 1.23 1.02
CA ALA A 68 -9.31 1.80 1.63
C ALA A 68 -10.48 1.97 0.64
N VAL A 69 -10.16 2.15 -0.64
CA VAL A 69 -11.16 2.34 -1.70
C VAL A 69 -11.56 0.99 -2.33
N ALA A 70 -10.60 0.10 -2.59
CA ALA A 70 -10.86 -1.17 -3.25
C ALA A 70 -11.69 -2.14 -2.39
N LEU A 71 -11.45 -2.16 -1.06
CA LEU A 71 -12.05 -3.16 -0.19
C LEU A 71 -13.58 -3.03 -0.03
N PRO A 72 -14.15 -1.85 0.30
CA PRO A 72 -15.60 -1.70 0.39
C PRO A 72 -16.31 -1.86 -0.97
N LEU A 73 -15.62 -1.54 -2.07
CA LEU A 73 -16.18 -1.72 -3.42
C LEU A 73 -16.20 -3.19 -3.84
N ALA A 74 -15.18 -3.98 -3.47
CA ALA A 74 -15.13 -5.41 -3.74
C ALA A 74 -16.08 -6.21 -2.85
N SER A 75 -16.29 -5.79 -1.59
CA SER A 75 -17.21 -6.50 -0.68
C SER A 75 -18.66 -6.48 -1.18
N ARG A 76 -19.05 -5.46 -1.96
CA ARG A 76 -20.37 -5.38 -2.61
C ARG A 76 -20.65 -6.53 -3.60
N TRP A 77 -19.63 -7.25 -4.05
CA TRP A 77 -19.80 -8.41 -4.92
C TRP A 77 -20.19 -9.69 -4.15
N TYR A 78 -20.12 -9.67 -2.82
CA TYR A 78 -20.53 -10.78 -1.96
C TYR A 78 -21.96 -10.60 -1.40
N PRO A 79 -22.71 -11.69 -1.20
CA PRO A 79 -24.00 -11.66 -0.51
C PRO A 79 -23.88 -11.05 0.89
N LYS A 80 -24.94 -10.39 1.37
CA LYS A 80 -24.94 -9.63 2.63
C LYS A 80 -24.48 -10.46 3.83
N GLU A 81 -24.79 -11.76 3.87
CA GLU A 81 -24.38 -12.65 4.97
C GLU A 81 -22.85 -12.84 5.03
N TYR A 82 -22.15 -12.74 3.90
CA TYR A 82 -20.71 -12.98 3.81
C TYR A 82 -19.86 -11.71 3.72
N GLN A 83 -20.48 -10.52 3.61
CA GLN A 83 -19.76 -9.26 3.49
C GLN A 83 -18.83 -8.99 4.68
N GLY A 84 -19.30 -9.28 5.90
CA GLY A 84 -18.49 -9.12 7.11
C GLY A 84 -17.27 -10.04 7.12
N LEU A 85 -17.42 -11.30 6.71
CA LEU A 85 -16.32 -12.26 6.61
C LEU A 85 -15.31 -11.83 5.52
N ALA A 86 -15.79 -11.45 4.34
CA ALA A 86 -14.94 -10.99 3.24
C ALA A 86 -14.13 -9.74 3.64
N MET A 87 -14.78 -8.77 4.29
CA MET A 87 -14.11 -7.58 4.82
C MET A 87 -13.13 -7.91 5.94
N GLY A 88 -13.44 -8.89 6.80
CA GLY A 88 -12.55 -9.35 7.87
C GLY A 88 -11.26 -9.99 7.33
N ILE A 89 -11.38 -10.92 6.37
CA ILE A 89 -10.22 -11.58 5.73
C ILE A 89 -9.35 -10.56 5.03
N ALA A 90 -9.95 -9.65 4.25
CA ALA A 90 -9.18 -8.60 3.61
C ALA A 90 -8.58 -7.60 4.61
N GLY A 91 -9.31 -7.29 5.69
CA GLY A 91 -8.86 -6.45 6.80
C GLY A 91 -7.65 -7.02 7.53
N ALA A 92 -7.51 -8.35 7.58
CA ALA A 92 -6.32 -9.02 8.08
C ALA A 92 -5.05 -8.64 7.29
N GLY A 93 -5.18 -8.12 6.07
CA GLY A 93 -4.08 -7.53 5.31
C GLY A 93 -3.36 -6.37 6.02
N ASN A 94 -4.02 -5.68 6.96
CA ASN A 94 -3.37 -4.66 7.80
C ASN A 94 -2.28 -5.24 8.72
N SER A 95 -2.25 -6.56 8.92
CA SER A 95 -1.13 -7.24 9.59
C SER A 95 0.22 -6.92 8.93
N GLY A 96 0.25 -6.71 7.60
CA GLY A 96 1.45 -6.27 6.88
C GLY A 96 2.01 -4.96 7.41
N THR A 97 1.15 -4.00 7.78
CA THR A 97 1.56 -2.73 8.40
C THR A 97 2.19 -2.96 9.77
N VAL A 98 1.62 -3.87 10.57
CA VAL A 98 2.16 -4.23 11.89
C VAL A 98 3.54 -4.86 11.73
N LEU A 99 3.67 -5.83 10.81
CA LEU A 99 4.95 -6.48 10.50
C LEU A 99 5.99 -5.46 10.01
N ALA A 100 5.61 -4.58 9.08
CA ALA A 100 6.51 -3.53 8.57
C ALA A 100 6.94 -2.55 9.67
N THR A 101 6.05 -2.21 10.61
CA THR A 101 6.38 -1.32 11.74
C THR A 101 7.29 -2.01 12.76
N LEU A 102 7.09 -3.31 13.00
CA LEU A 102 7.86 -4.08 13.97
C LEU A 102 9.26 -4.44 13.46
N PHE A 103 9.36 -4.87 12.20
CA PHE A 103 10.61 -5.37 11.61
C PHE A 103 11.35 -4.31 10.78
N GLY A 104 10.65 -3.34 10.20
CA GLY A 104 11.25 -2.32 9.33
C GLY A 104 12.41 -1.55 9.96
N PRO A 105 12.25 -0.93 11.15
CA PRO A 105 13.34 -0.22 11.81
C PRO A 105 14.53 -1.13 12.15
N ARG A 106 14.26 -2.35 12.65
CA ARG A 106 15.32 -3.32 13.01
C ARG A 106 16.11 -3.79 11.79
N LEU A 107 15.42 -4.03 10.67
CA LEU A 107 16.06 -4.37 9.40
C LEU A 107 16.84 -3.19 8.83
N ALA A 108 16.32 -1.96 8.98
CA ALA A 108 17.02 -0.75 8.54
C ALA A 108 18.29 -0.48 9.37
N GLU A 109 18.28 -0.78 10.67
CA GLU A 109 19.48 -0.68 11.53
C GLU A 109 20.56 -1.70 11.13
N ALA A 110 20.16 -2.93 10.77
CA ALA A 110 21.09 -4.00 10.42
C ALA A 110 21.61 -3.93 8.97
N TYR A 111 20.76 -3.55 8.02
CA TYR A 111 21.04 -3.67 6.57
C TYR A 111 20.79 -2.38 5.77
N GLY A 112 20.36 -1.30 6.43
CA GLY A 112 20.01 -0.03 5.78
C GLY A 112 18.60 0.00 5.17
N TRP A 113 18.10 1.20 4.90
CA TRP A 113 16.75 1.40 4.33
C TRP A 113 16.62 0.88 2.90
N ASN A 114 17.69 0.95 2.10
CA ASN A 114 17.70 0.41 0.74
C ASN A 114 17.34 -1.10 0.74
N ALA A 115 17.88 -1.89 1.68
CA ALA A 115 17.56 -3.31 1.80
C ALA A 115 16.09 -3.56 2.19
N VAL A 116 15.53 -2.72 3.07
CA VAL A 116 14.12 -2.80 3.48
C VAL A 116 13.19 -2.52 2.30
N PHE A 117 13.46 -1.49 1.50
CA PHE A 117 12.69 -1.20 0.29
C PHE A 117 12.88 -2.26 -0.80
N GLY A 118 14.09 -2.80 -0.96
CA GLY A 118 14.36 -3.92 -1.87
C GLY A 118 13.59 -5.18 -1.50
N ALA A 119 13.54 -5.54 -0.21
CA ALA A 119 12.74 -6.67 0.27
C ALA A 119 11.24 -6.45 0.01
N ALA A 120 10.74 -5.22 0.17
CA ALA A 120 9.36 -4.88 -0.15
C ALA A 120 9.06 -4.93 -1.66
N CYS A 121 10.06 -4.65 -2.53
CA CYS A 121 9.93 -4.78 -3.99
C CYS A 121 9.69 -6.23 -4.45
N CYS A 122 10.16 -7.24 -3.71
CA CYS A 122 9.90 -8.65 -4.04
C CYS A 122 8.40 -9.00 -4.14
N ARG A 123 7.50 -8.16 -3.59
CA ARG A 123 6.05 -8.34 -3.70
C ARG A 123 5.47 -7.89 -5.05
N LEU A 124 6.17 -7.05 -5.80
CA LEU A 124 5.70 -6.47 -7.07
C LEU A 124 5.32 -7.48 -8.17
N PRO A 125 5.99 -8.64 -8.34
CA PRO A 125 5.59 -9.64 -9.33
C PRO A 125 4.15 -10.14 -9.14
N PHE A 126 3.69 -10.19 -7.90
CA PHE A 126 2.33 -10.64 -7.57
C PHE A 126 1.24 -9.64 -7.98
N VAL A 127 1.59 -8.36 -8.13
CA VAL A 127 0.65 -7.33 -8.61
C VAL A 127 0.23 -7.60 -10.06
N ARG A 128 1.14 -8.14 -10.88
CA ARG A 128 0.84 -8.53 -12.27
C ARG A 128 -0.13 -9.70 -12.35
N LEU A 129 -0.06 -10.64 -11.40
CA LEU A 129 -0.94 -11.82 -11.35
C LEU A 129 -2.36 -11.47 -10.89
N ALA A 130 -2.53 -10.43 -10.08
CA ALA A 130 -3.86 -9.99 -9.63
C ALA A 130 -4.66 -9.23 -10.71
N GLY A 131 -4.01 -8.81 -11.80
CA GLY A 131 -4.62 -8.09 -12.91
C GLY A 131 -5.02 -8.95 -14.12
N ALA A 132 -4.55 -10.20 -14.19
CA ALA A 132 -4.91 -11.20 -15.20
C ALA A 132 -6.19 -11.95 -14.80
#